data_AF-A0A353KSI2-F1
#
_entry.id   AF-A0A353KSI2-F1
#
_cell.length_a   1.000
_cell.length_b   1.000
_cell.length_c   1.000
_cell.angle_alpha   90.00
_cell.angle_beta   90.00
_cell.angle_gamma   90.00
#
_symmetry.space_group_name_H-M   'P 1'
#
loop_
_entity.id
_entity.type
_entity.pdbx_description
1 polymer ?
#
loop_
_entity_poly.entity_id
_entity_poly.type
_entity_poly.pdbx_seq_one_letter_code
_entity_poly.pdbx_strand_id
1 'polypeptide(L)'
;MKTFSVGDVFYGNNHTDLINKTLGTKYKGTQRCGIDLSVFQCDGVIAWFVFMDGSIHGYEDWHWSNRLSRDGSIIYERNMDQPKKKLEIARLSSGYNPFRLAFQLDPYETGNRHCCKFVGAFKLDAFIGKEVPDTEYKKVLDNYTIGDKDVYCHQVTDIKEFYKDDDRYNAGIETLNFSEEVYKMLKNANVHNVGELLNLGLGLAQRSIEIRNKIEEFFKKI
;
A
#
# COMPACT_ATOMS: atom_id res chain seq x y z
N MET A 1 -20.07 9.91 2.12
CA MET A 1 -19.54 8.55 1.93
C MET A 1 -19.25 8.39 0.46
N LYS A 2 -18.26 7.58 0.07
CA LYS A 2 -17.94 7.35 -1.34
C LYS A 2 -17.61 5.89 -1.60
N THR A 3 -18.29 5.32 -2.59
CA THR A 3 -17.97 3.98 -3.12
C THR A 3 -17.25 4.14 -4.44
N PHE A 4 -16.13 3.45 -4.58
CA PHE A 4 -15.38 3.32 -5.83
C PHE A 4 -15.70 1.98 -6.46
N SER A 5 -15.89 1.97 -7.78
CA SER A 5 -16.07 0.79 -8.61
C SER A 5 -14.99 0.74 -9.69
N VAL A 6 -14.42 -0.43 -9.96
CA VAL A 6 -13.40 -0.58 -11.01
C VAL A 6 -13.89 0.00 -12.32
N GLY A 7 -13.08 0.87 -12.91
CA GLY A 7 -13.42 1.62 -14.12
C GLY A 7 -13.91 3.04 -13.85
N ASP A 8 -14.21 3.42 -12.60
CA ASP A 8 -14.52 4.81 -12.25
C ASP A 8 -13.36 5.72 -12.63
N VAL A 9 -13.66 6.79 -13.36
CA VAL A 9 -12.67 7.77 -13.83
C VAL A 9 -12.92 9.13 -13.17
N PHE A 10 -11.83 9.74 -12.70
CA PHE A 10 -11.84 11.04 -12.06
C PHE A 10 -10.91 12.00 -12.78
N TYR A 11 -11.30 13.27 -12.81
CA TYR A 11 -10.57 14.33 -13.49
C TYR A 11 -10.32 15.51 -12.54
N GLY A 12 -9.12 16.05 -12.59
CA GLY A 12 -8.72 17.28 -11.92
C GLY A 12 -8.07 18.27 -12.88
N ASN A 13 -7.98 19.52 -12.45
CA ASN A 13 -7.22 20.56 -13.16
C ASN A 13 -5.72 20.49 -12.86
N ASN A 14 -5.36 19.82 -11.76
CA ASN A 14 -3.99 19.52 -11.34
C ASN A 14 -4.02 18.30 -10.40
N HIS A 15 -2.85 17.83 -9.94
CA HIS A 15 -2.74 16.66 -9.05
C HIS A 15 -3.52 16.80 -7.73
N THR A 16 -3.46 17.97 -7.10
CA THR A 16 -4.18 18.22 -5.84
C THR A 16 -5.69 18.23 -6.06
N ASP A 17 -6.16 18.87 -7.13
CA ASP A 17 -7.59 18.88 -7.48
C ASP A 17 -8.10 17.48 -7.84
N LEU A 18 -7.31 16.68 -8.55
CA LEU A 18 -7.62 15.28 -8.85
C LEU A 18 -7.85 14.48 -7.55
N ILE A 19 -6.92 14.59 -6.59
CA ILE A 19 -7.05 13.91 -5.28
C ILE A 19 -8.28 14.43 -4.53
N ASN A 20 -8.47 15.74 -4.47
CA ASN A 20 -9.61 16.36 -3.79
C ASN A 20 -10.95 15.87 -4.35
N LYS A 21 -11.10 15.82 -5.68
CA LYS A 21 -12.31 15.30 -6.34
C LYS A 21 -12.46 13.79 -6.19
N THR A 22 -11.37 13.05 -6.21
CA THR A 22 -11.39 11.59 -6.06
C THR A 22 -11.78 11.19 -4.65
N LEU A 23 -11.20 11.78 -3.61
CA LEU A 23 -11.41 11.36 -2.22
C LEU A 23 -12.42 12.22 -1.46
N GLY A 24 -12.85 13.36 -2.01
CA GLY A 24 -13.70 14.32 -1.29
C GLY A 24 -12.92 15.17 -0.27
N THR A 25 -11.65 15.46 -0.53
CA THR A 25 -10.79 16.27 0.35
C THR A 25 -10.70 17.74 -0.10
N LYS A 26 -10.01 18.55 0.71
CA LYS A 26 -9.77 19.99 0.46
C LYS A 26 -8.31 20.36 0.73
N TYR A 27 -7.36 19.55 0.27
CA TYR A 27 -5.94 19.87 0.40
C TYR A 27 -5.63 21.15 -0.37
N LYS A 28 -4.86 22.06 0.25
CA LYS A 28 -4.35 23.28 -0.42
C LYS A 28 -3.24 22.96 -1.42
N GLY A 29 -2.47 21.91 -1.15
CA GLY A 29 -1.42 21.39 -2.01
C GLY A 29 -0.97 20.02 -1.51
N THR A 30 -0.81 19.08 -2.43
CA THR A 30 -0.19 17.78 -2.18
C THR A 30 0.60 17.35 -3.41
N GLN A 31 1.75 16.74 -3.19
CA GLN A 31 2.57 16.10 -4.22
C GLN A 31 2.73 14.60 -3.94
N ARG A 32 2.10 14.08 -2.88
CA ARG A 32 2.18 12.65 -2.54
C ARG A 32 1.34 11.84 -3.51
N CYS A 33 1.85 10.67 -3.90
CA CYS A 33 1.10 9.66 -4.64
C CYS A 33 0.29 8.73 -3.73
N GLY A 34 0.71 8.54 -2.48
CA GLY A 34 -0.04 7.81 -1.45
C GLY A 34 -0.71 8.76 -0.47
N ILE A 35 -2.02 8.59 -0.26
CA ILE A 35 -2.82 9.34 0.72
C ILE A 35 -3.33 8.35 1.76
N ASP A 36 -2.98 8.57 3.03
CA ASP A 36 -3.50 7.80 4.17
C ASP A 36 -5.01 7.99 4.29
N LEU A 37 -5.73 6.88 4.44
CA LEU A 37 -7.19 6.85 4.55
C LEU A 37 -7.72 6.68 5.98
N SER A 38 -6.87 6.76 7.01
CA SER A 38 -7.27 6.77 8.43
C SER A 38 -8.39 7.79 8.72
N VAL A 39 -8.28 9.01 8.17
CA VAL A 39 -9.29 10.07 8.30
C VAL A 39 -10.65 9.76 7.65
N PHE A 40 -10.73 8.66 6.87
CA PHE A 40 -11.96 8.12 6.29
C PHE A 40 -12.40 6.80 6.93
N GLN A 41 -11.84 6.47 8.11
CA GLN A 41 -12.05 5.21 8.84
C GLN A 41 -11.55 3.97 8.09
N CYS A 42 -10.46 4.13 7.34
CA CYS A 42 -9.78 3.03 6.66
C CYS A 42 -8.32 2.96 7.12
N ASP A 43 -8.12 2.71 8.43
CA ASP A 43 -6.80 2.65 9.05
C ASP A 43 -5.91 1.60 8.36
N GLY A 44 -4.65 1.95 8.10
CA GLY A 44 -3.69 1.06 7.42
C GLY A 44 -3.92 0.90 5.91
N VAL A 45 -4.91 1.58 5.33
CA VAL A 45 -5.17 1.60 3.88
C VAL A 45 -4.73 2.94 3.29
N ILE A 46 -4.07 2.91 2.14
CA ILE A 46 -3.72 4.12 1.38
C ILE A 46 -4.49 4.19 0.06
N ALA A 47 -4.89 5.39 -0.36
CA ALA A 47 -5.22 5.65 -1.76
C ALA A 47 -3.94 5.95 -2.53
N TRP A 48 -3.67 5.19 -3.58
CA TRP A 48 -2.41 5.18 -4.29
C TRP A 48 -2.59 5.57 -5.76
N PHE A 49 -2.13 6.77 -6.09
CA PHE A 49 -2.25 7.42 -7.40
C PHE A 49 -0.92 7.32 -8.15
N VAL A 50 -0.80 6.38 -9.08
CA VAL A 50 0.46 6.11 -9.81
C VAL A 50 0.22 5.73 -11.27
N PHE A 51 1.22 5.93 -12.11
CA PHE A 51 1.29 5.27 -13.41
C PHE A 51 1.48 3.77 -13.22
N MET A 52 0.83 2.96 -14.06
CA MET A 52 0.85 1.49 -13.97
C MET A 52 1.13 0.82 -15.32
N ASP A 53 1.72 1.56 -16.25
CA ASP A 53 2.15 1.15 -17.59
C ASP A 53 3.58 0.59 -17.62
N GLY A 54 4.31 0.67 -16.50
CA GLY A 54 5.69 0.26 -16.36
C GLY A 54 6.72 1.37 -16.59
N SER A 55 6.30 2.59 -16.96
CA SER A 55 7.25 3.70 -17.06
C SER A 55 7.80 4.11 -15.70
N ILE A 56 8.97 4.73 -15.74
CA ILE A 56 9.72 5.12 -14.54
C ILE A 56 9.30 6.54 -14.14
N HIS A 57 8.82 6.69 -12.91
CA HIS A 57 8.42 7.96 -12.33
C HIS A 57 9.02 8.14 -10.95
N GLY A 58 9.33 9.38 -10.58
CA GLY A 58 9.96 9.68 -9.32
C GLY A 58 10.53 11.07 -9.26
N TYR A 59 11.20 11.36 -8.16
CA TYR A 59 11.97 12.58 -7.96
C TYR A 59 13.29 12.21 -7.29
N GLU A 60 14.40 12.77 -7.78
CA GLU A 60 15.76 12.46 -7.30
C GLU A 60 16.02 10.94 -7.23
N ASP A 61 16.43 10.41 -6.08
CA ASP A 61 16.74 8.99 -5.89
C ASP A 61 15.51 8.18 -5.42
N TRP A 62 14.31 8.54 -5.90
CA TRP A 62 13.04 7.87 -5.60
C TRP A 62 12.21 7.57 -6.86
N HIS A 63 12.80 6.82 -7.78
CA HIS A 63 12.21 6.29 -8.98
C HIS A 63 11.56 4.92 -8.76
N TRP A 64 10.34 4.82 -9.26
CA TRP A 64 9.51 3.63 -9.22
C TRP A 64 9.01 3.31 -10.61
N SER A 65 8.95 2.02 -10.92
CA SER A 65 8.20 1.47 -12.04
C SER A 65 7.08 0.62 -11.46
N ASN A 66 5.84 0.96 -11.81
CA ASN A 66 4.69 0.14 -11.43
C ASN A 66 4.03 -0.40 -12.70
N ARG A 67 3.62 -1.66 -12.67
CA ARG A 67 2.97 -2.31 -13.81
C ARG A 67 1.75 -3.08 -13.36
N LEU A 68 0.59 -2.76 -13.92
CA LEU A 68 -0.63 -3.55 -13.79
C LEU A 68 -0.61 -4.69 -14.80
N SER A 69 -0.94 -5.91 -14.36
CA SER A 69 -1.09 -7.06 -15.24
C SER A 69 -2.25 -6.87 -16.23
N ARG A 70 -2.22 -7.57 -17.36
CA ARG A 70 -3.19 -7.39 -18.44
C ARG A 70 -4.63 -7.71 -18.02
N ASP A 71 -4.81 -8.68 -17.14
CA ASP A 71 -6.09 -9.05 -16.53
C ASP A 71 -6.49 -8.14 -15.36
N GLY A 72 -5.63 -7.17 -14.99
CA GLY A 72 -5.86 -6.23 -13.91
C GLY A 72 -5.80 -6.84 -12.51
N SER A 73 -5.29 -8.06 -12.35
CA SER A 73 -5.30 -8.78 -11.07
C SER A 73 -4.07 -8.50 -10.18
N ILE A 74 -2.94 -8.09 -10.77
CA ILE A 74 -1.67 -7.94 -10.08
C ILE A 74 -1.03 -6.60 -10.42
N ILE A 75 -0.49 -5.90 -9.41
CA ILE A 75 0.41 -4.76 -9.59
C ILE A 75 1.81 -5.16 -9.14
N TYR A 76 2.80 -4.97 -10.02
CA TYR A 76 4.21 -5.09 -9.69
C TYR A 76 4.80 -3.71 -9.40
N GLU A 77 5.41 -3.53 -8.24
CA GLU A 77 6.09 -2.30 -7.80
C GLU A 77 7.60 -2.56 -7.68
N ARG A 78 8.40 -1.83 -8.45
CA ARG A 78 9.87 -1.91 -8.43
C ARG A 78 10.48 -0.55 -8.17
N ASN A 79 11.37 -0.48 -7.19
CA ASN A 79 12.27 0.66 -7.03
C ASN A 79 13.45 0.52 -7.99
N MET A 80 13.71 1.58 -8.76
CA MET A 80 14.70 1.57 -9.84
C MET A 80 16.09 2.06 -9.40
N ASP A 81 16.19 2.70 -8.23
CA ASP A 81 17.44 3.32 -7.79
C ASP A 81 18.33 2.39 -6.96
N GLN A 82 19.61 2.74 -6.93
CA GLN A 82 20.66 2.09 -6.14
C GLN A 82 21.55 3.15 -5.47
N PRO A 83 22.04 2.93 -4.24
CA PRO A 83 21.75 1.79 -3.36
C PRO A 83 20.41 1.94 -2.63
N LYS A 84 19.70 0.82 -2.47
CA LYS A 84 18.31 0.75 -1.93
C LYS A 84 18.17 1.07 -0.43
N LYS A 85 19.22 1.59 0.24
CA LYS A 85 19.24 1.91 1.68
C LYS A 85 18.17 2.92 2.09
N LYS A 86 17.88 3.91 1.24
CA LYS A 86 16.81 4.89 1.48
C LYS A 86 15.43 4.22 1.57
N LEU A 87 15.18 3.24 0.70
CA LEU A 87 13.95 2.45 0.71
C LEU A 87 13.83 1.59 1.97
N GLU A 88 14.92 0.95 2.40
CA GLU A 88 14.92 0.17 3.65
C GLU A 88 14.55 1.03 4.85
N ILE A 89 15.15 2.22 4.97
CA ILE A 89 14.85 3.19 6.03
C ILE A 89 13.38 3.61 6.00
N ALA A 90 12.81 3.86 4.82
CA ALA A 90 11.41 4.26 4.68
C ALA A 90 10.45 3.14 5.09
N ARG A 91 10.71 1.89 4.67
CA ARG A 91 9.93 0.71 5.08
C ARG A 91 10.00 0.47 6.59
N LEU A 92 11.19 0.58 7.17
CA LEU A 92 11.36 0.49 8.62
C LEU A 92 10.60 1.59 9.35
N SER A 93 10.54 2.80 8.81
CA SER A 93 9.90 3.94 9.46
C SER A 93 8.37 3.93 9.32
N SER A 94 7.84 3.49 8.18
CA SER A 94 6.43 3.67 7.80
C SER A 94 5.66 2.36 7.61
N GLY A 95 6.31 1.21 7.75
CA GLY A 95 5.75 -0.09 7.39
C GLY A 95 5.71 -0.30 5.87
N TYR A 96 4.97 -1.32 5.43
CA TYR A 96 4.89 -1.73 4.03
C TYR A 96 3.73 -1.11 3.24
N ASN A 97 2.78 -0.46 3.93
CA ASN A 97 1.48 -0.05 3.35
C ASN A 97 0.84 -1.20 2.55
N PRO A 98 0.54 -2.32 3.24
CA PRO A 98 0.15 -3.57 2.60
C PRO A 98 -1.20 -3.46 1.88
N PHE A 99 -2.05 -2.49 2.21
CA PHE A 99 -3.40 -2.36 1.64
C PHE A 99 -3.54 -1.05 0.85
N ARG A 100 -3.97 -1.15 -0.40
CA ARG A 100 -3.99 -0.03 -1.34
C ARG A 100 -5.29 0.02 -2.13
N LEU A 101 -5.91 1.19 -2.16
CA LEU A 101 -6.89 1.55 -3.18
C LEU A 101 -6.13 2.13 -4.37
N ALA A 102 -6.07 1.39 -5.47
CA ALA A 102 -5.18 1.70 -6.58
C ALA A 102 -5.91 2.56 -7.63
N PHE A 103 -5.33 3.72 -7.94
CA PHE A 103 -5.80 4.67 -8.95
C PHE A 103 -4.73 4.82 -10.03
N GLN A 104 -5.00 4.29 -11.22
CA GLN A 104 -4.11 4.39 -12.38
C GLN A 104 -4.16 5.81 -12.94
N LEU A 105 -3.04 6.52 -12.91
CA LEU A 105 -2.88 7.82 -13.60
C LEU A 105 -2.77 7.63 -15.11
N ASP A 106 -3.27 8.63 -15.85
CA ASP A 106 -3.30 8.65 -17.32
C ASP A 106 -3.82 7.34 -17.94
N PRO A 107 -5.04 6.88 -17.56
CA PRO A 107 -5.58 5.58 -17.97
C PRO A 107 -5.84 5.43 -19.47
N TYR A 108 -5.68 6.52 -20.24
CA TYR A 108 -5.86 6.58 -21.69
C TYR A 108 -4.54 6.82 -22.45
N GLU A 109 -3.40 6.86 -21.73
CA GLU A 109 -2.06 7.02 -22.33
C GLU A 109 -1.93 8.30 -23.18
N THR A 110 -2.52 9.40 -22.70
CA THR A 110 -2.57 10.69 -23.40
C THR A 110 -1.53 11.68 -22.91
N GLY A 111 -0.77 11.33 -21.87
CA GLY A 111 0.08 12.24 -21.10
C GLY A 111 -0.69 13.07 -20.06
N ASN A 112 -2.00 12.89 -19.91
CA ASN A 112 -2.81 13.65 -18.96
C ASN A 112 -2.65 13.10 -17.53
N ARG A 113 -1.74 13.72 -16.79
CA ARG A 113 -1.43 13.35 -15.38
C ARG A 113 -2.49 13.81 -14.38
N HIS A 114 -3.61 14.37 -14.83
CA HIS A 114 -4.70 14.87 -13.99
C HIS A 114 -6.00 14.10 -14.24
N CYS A 115 -5.88 12.90 -14.81
CA CYS A 115 -6.92 11.91 -14.94
C CYS A 115 -6.47 10.63 -14.22
N CYS A 116 -7.37 10.00 -13.48
CA CYS A 116 -7.12 8.66 -12.94
C CYS A 116 -8.32 7.74 -13.09
N LYS A 117 -8.06 6.44 -13.07
CA LYS A 117 -9.06 5.38 -13.06
C LYS A 117 -8.87 4.50 -11.84
N PHE A 118 -9.93 4.23 -11.08
CA PHE A 118 -9.87 3.24 -10.01
C PHE A 118 -9.76 1.84 -10.62
N VAL A 119 -8.71 1.10 -10.23
CA VAL A 119 -8.42 -0.23 -10.78
C VAL A 119 -8.65 -1.36 -9.77
N GLY A 120 -8.98 -1.03 -8.51
CA GLY A 120 -9.40 -1.98 -7.49
C GLY A 120 -8.73 -1.74 -6.13
N ALA A 121 -9.12 -2.54 -5.15
CA ALA A 121 -8.42 -2.66 -3.87
C ALA A 121 -7.45 -3.83 -3.93
N PHE A 122 -6.21 -3.60 -3.49
CA PHE A 122 -5.10 -4.54 -3.58
C PHE A 122 -4.43 -4.74 -2.22
N LYS A 123 -3.96 -5.96 -1.96
CA LYS A 123 -3.07 -6.26 -0.83
C LYS A 123 -1.67 -6.65 -1.30
N LEU A 124 -0.66 -6.50 -0.45
CA LEU A 124 0.66 -7.08 -0.65
C LEU A 124 0.53 -8.60 -0.72
N ASP A 125 1.03 -9.19 -1.80
CA ASP A 125 0.98 -10.64 -1.99
C ASP A 125 2.35 -11.28 -1.81
N ALA A 126 3.39 -10.65 -2.34
CA ALA A 126 4.71 -11.23 -2.28
C ALA A 126 5.85 -10.22 -2.41
N PHE A 127 7.01 -10.65 -1.90
CA PHE A 127 8.30 -10.03 -2.15
C PHE A 127 9.09 -10.85 -3.18
N ILE A 128 9.63 -10.17 -4.19
CA ILE A 128 10.38 -10.79 -5.30
C ILE A 128 11.83 -10.27 -5.29
N GLY A 129 12.80 -11.17 -5.26
CA GLY A 129 14.23 -10.85 -5.26
C GLY A 129 14.94 -11.17 -3.93
N LYS A 130 16.18 -10.68 -3.77
CA LYS A 130 17.06 -11.05 -2.64
C LYS A 130 17.55 -9.89 -1.76
N GLU A 131 17.75 -8.68 -2.30
CA GLU A 131 18.31 -7.55 -1.52
C GLU A 131 17.22 -6.64 -0.96
N VAL A 132 16.67 -5.74 -1.77
CA VAL A 132 15.43 -5.03 -1.45
C VAL A 132 14.38 -5.47 -2.46
N PRO A 133 13.41 -6.29 -2.03
CA PRO A 133 12.54 -6.97 -2.97
C PRO A 133 11.58 -6.00 -3.64
N ASP A 134 11.34 -6.28 -4.92
CA ASP A 134 10.16 -5.78 -5.63
C ASP A 134 8.92 -6.32 -4.93
N THR A 135 7.82 -5.58 -5.00
CA THR A 135 6.59 -5.95 -4.29
C THR A 135 5.49 -6.26 -5.29
N GLU A 136 4.86 -7.41 -5.10
CA GLU A 136 3.67 -7.82 -5.84
C GLU A 136 2.45 -7.50 -4.98
N TYR A 137 1.45 -6.85 -5.57
CA TYR A 137 0.16 -6.61 -4.96
C TYR A 137 -0.93 -7.34 -5.73
N LYS A 138 -1.78 -8.09 -5.04
CA LYS A 138 -2.90 -8.84 -5.63
C LYS A 138 -4.21 -8.13 -5.35
N LYS A 139 -5.07 -8.02 -6.37
CA LYS A 139 -6.42 -7.48 -6.25
C LYS A 139 -7.28 -8.39 -5.38
N VAL A 140 -8.05 -7.77 -4.49
CA VAL A 140 -9.00 -8.44 -3.59
C VAL A 140 -10.44 -8.01 -3.77
N LEU A 141 -10.67 -6.76 -4.22
CA LEU A 141 -12.02 -6.21 -4.42
C LEU A 141 -12.05 -5.30 -5.66
N ASP A 142 -13.14 -5.37 -6.41
CA ASP A 142 -13.45 -4.42 -7.49
C ASP A 142 -14.26 -3.22 -6.99
N ASN A 143 -14.78 -3.26 -5.76
CA ASN A 143 -15.53 -2.17 -5.15
C ASN A 143 -15.01 -1.90 -3.74
N TYR A 144 -14.91 -0.63 -3.36
CA TYR A 144 -14.49 -0.25 -2.01
C TYR A 144 -15.20 1.02 -1.54
N THR A 145 -15.73 1.01 -0.33
CA THR A 145 -16.45 2.15 0.26
C THR A 145 -15.64 2.77 1.38
N ILE A 146 -15.38 4.07 1.26
CA ILE A 146 -14.76 4.91 2.28
C ILE A 146 -15.79 5.81 2.96
N GLY A 147 -15.51 6.20 4.20
CA GLY A 147 -16.32 7.15 4.95
C GLY A 147 -16.25 8.56 4.37
N ASP A 148 -16.97 9.50 5.01
CA ASP A 148 -16.65 10.91 4.84
C ASP A 148 -15.46 11.28 5.71
N LYS A 149 -14.68 12.25 5.25
CA LYS A 149 -13.53 12.73 6.00
C LYS A 149 -13.98 13.25 7.38
N ASP A 150 -13.34 12.78 8.43
CA ASP A 150 -13.56 13.18 9.83
C ASP A 150 -15.00 12.92 10.34
N VAL A 151 -15.78 12.06 9.67
CA VAL A 151 -17.16 11.71 10.06
C VAL A 151 -17.28 10.21 10.22
N TYR A 152 -17.65 9.75 11.41
CA TYR A 152 -17.86 8.33 11.71
C TYR A 152 -19.05 7.73 10.91
N CYS A 153 -18.86 6.54 10.34
CA CYS A 153 -19.82 5.87 9.46
C CYS A 153 -19.72 4.35 9.58
N HIS A 154 -20.85 3.66 9.79
CA HIS A 154 -20.90 2.20 9.93
C HIS A 154 -20.89 1.43 8.60
N GLN A 155 -20.83 2.09 7.45
CA GLN A 155 -21.00 1.49 6.12
C GLN A 155 -19.71 1.48 5.28
N VAL A 156 -18.55 1.64 5.92
CA VAL A 156 -17.24 1.53 5.24
C VAL A 156 -16.87 0.07 5.02
N THR A 157 -16.06 -0.21 3.99
CA THR A 157 -15.53 -1.56 3.76
C THR A 157 -14.53 -1.91 4.87
N ASP A 158 -14.73 -3.07 5.51
CA ASP A 158 -13.86 -3.56 6.58
C ASP A 158 -12.49 -3.98 6.02
N ILE A 159 -11.41 -3.61 6.70
CA ILE A 159 -10.04 -4.00 6.35
C ILE A 159 -9.87 -5.52 6.27
N LYS A 160 -10.67 -6.29 7.00
CA LYS A 160 -10.71 -7.76 6.95
C LYS A 160 -10.99 -8.32 5.57
N GLU A 161 -11.67 -7.56 4.71
CA GLU A 161 -11.91 -7.96 3.32
C GLU A 161 -10.60 -8.12 2.52
N PHE A 162 -9.51 -7.42 2.90
CA PHE A 162 -8.22 -7.58 2.22
C PHE A 162 -7.58 -8.95 2.45
N TYR A 163 -7.83 -9.60 3.58
CA TYR A 163 -7.12 -10.82 3.97
C TYR A 163 -8.03 -12.03 4.18
N LYS A 164 -9.30 -11.96 3.77
CA LYS A 164 -10.25 -13.09 3.86
C LYS A 164 -9.84 -14.34 3.09
N ASP A 165 -9.04 -14.21 2.03
CA ASP A 165 -8.60 -15.30 1.16
C ASP A 165 -7.11 -15.66 1.33
N ASP A 166 -6.47 -15.18 2.40
CA ASP A 166 -5.04 -15.40 2.62
C ASP A 166 -4.69 -15.54 4.09
N ASP A 167 -4.54 -16.78 4.53
CA ASP A 167 -4.25 -17.14 5.92
C ASP A 167 -2.92 -16.59 6.43
N ARG A 168 -1.99 -16.20 5.53
CA ARG A 168 -0.69 -15.61 5.93
C ARG A 168 -0.87 -14.36 6.79
N TYR A 169 -1.90 -13.56 6.51
CA TYR A 169 -2.20 -12.36 7.27
C TYR A 169 -2.74 -12.64 8.67
N ASN A 170 -3.47 -13.75 8.84
CA ASN A 170 -4.01 -14.19 10.14
C ASN A 170 -3.04 -15.09 10.91
N ALA A 171 -1.93 -15.49 10.31
CA ALA A 171 -0.91 -16.31 10.97
C ALA A 171 -0.39 -15.60 12.22
N GLY A 172 -0.24 -16.35 13.32
CA GLY A 172 0.34 -15.81 14.55
C GLY A 172 1.82 -15.46 14.37
N ILE A 173 2.28 -14.45 15.10
CA ILE A 173 3.69 -13.99 15.03
C ILE A 173 4.70 -15.07 15.43
N GLU A 174 4.29 -16.10 16.18
CA GLU A 174 5.13 -17.26 16.51
C GLU A 174 5.59 -18.05 15.28
N THR A 175 4.88 -17.97 14.16
CA THR A 175 5.27 -18.67 12.91
C THR A 175 6.54 -18.10 12.27
N LEU A 176 6.91 -16.86 12.62
CA LEU A 176 8.06 -16.15 12.07
C LEU A 176 9.39 -16.48 12.78
N ASN A 177 9.36 -17.27 13.86
CA ASN A 177 10.54 -17.70 14.62
C ASN A 177 11.47 -16.53 15.02
N PHE A 178 10.89 -15.50 15.64
CA PHE A 178 11.63 -14.37 16.19
C PHE A 178 12.52 -14.77 17.36
N SER A 179 13.56 -13.97 17.60
CA SER A 179 14.31 -13.99 18.86
C SER A 179 13.37 -13.75 20.05
N GLU A 180 13.69 -14.32 21.21
CA GLU A 180 12.85 -14.22 22.41
C GLU A 180 12.60 -12.75 22.81
N GLU A 181 13.61 -11.90 22.61
CA GLU A 181 13.55 -10.46 22.85
C GLU A 181 12.54 -9.76 21.94
N VAL A 182 12.60 -10.02 20.62
CA VAL A 182 11.65 -9.45 19.65
C VAL A 182 10.24 -10.00 19.88
N TYR A 183 10.10 -11.30 20.13
CA TYR A 183 8.82 -11.92 20.39
C TYR A 183 8.11 -11.31 21.61
N LYS A 184 8.81 -11.19 22.74
CA LYS A 184 8.26 -10.56 23.97
C LYS A 184 7.90 -9.09 23.73
N MET A 185 8.75 -8.35 22.99
CA MET A 185 8.46 -6.96 22.64
C MET A 185 7.17 -6.83 21.84
N LEU A 186 6.98 -7.66 20.80
CA LEU A 186 5.78 -7.66 19.96
C LEU A 186 4.52 -8.03 20.76
N LYS A 187 4.61 -9.06 21.61
CA LYS A 187 3.50 -9.45 22.51
C LYS A 187 3.12 -8.32 23.48
N ASN A 188 4.11 -7.65 24.08
CA ASN A 188 3.88 -6.51 24.98
C ASN A 188 3.26 -5.31 24.26
N ALA A 189 3.50 -5.18 22.95
CA ALA A 189 2.88 -4.18 22.09
C ALA A 189 1.49 -4.61 21.56
N ASN A 190 0.94 -5.73 22.05
CA ASN A 190 -0.32 -6.32 21.60
C ASN A 190 -0.35 -6.64 20.09
N VAL A 191 0.79 -7.07 19.55
CA VAL A 191 0.85 -7.59 18.18
C VAL A 191 0.69 -9.10 18.22
N HIS A 192 -0.30 -9.59 17.48
CA HIS A 192 -0.74 -10.99 17.53
C HIS A 192 -0.52 -11.73 16.22
N ASN A 193 -0.70 -11.05 15.08
CA ASN A 193 -0.61 -11.68 13.75
C ASN A 193 0.33 -10.93 12.79
N VAL A 194 0.64 -11.58 11.67
CA VAL A 194 1.54 -11.04 10.65
C VAL A 194 0.93 -9.84 9.89
N GLY A 195 -0.39 -9.81 9.71
CA GLY A 195 -1.07 -8.68 9.07
C GLY A 195 -0.91 -7.35 9.82
N GLU A 196 -0.94 -7.39 11.15
CA GLU A 196 -0.63 -6.25 12.01
C GLU A 196 0.82 -5.80 11.82
N LEU A 197 1.78 -6.74 11.79
CA LEU A 197 3.20 -6.44 11.59
C LEU A 197 3.48 -5.68 10.29
N LEU A 198 2.79 -6.01 9.20
CA LEU A 198 2.97 -5.35 7.90
C LEU A 198 2.61 -3.84 7.92
N ASN A 199 1.71 -3.44 8.82
CA ASN A 199 1.26 -2.06 8.98
C ASN A 199 2.14 -1.24 9.94
N LEU A 200 3.01 -1.90 10.73
CA LEU A 200 3.80 -1.21 11.76
C LEU A 200 5.02 -0.51 11.17
N GLY A 201 5.16 0.78 11.49
CA GLY A 201 6.44 1.47 11.46
C GLY A 201 7.26 1.06 12.68
N LEU A 202 8.41 0.42 12.46
CA LEU A 202 9.23 -0.20 13.50
C LEU A 202 10.45 0.64 13.90
N GLY A 203 10.73 1.74 13.19
CA GLY A 203 11.91 2.58 13.41
C GLY A 203 13.23 1.90 13.02
N LEU A 204 14.36 2.53 13.38
CA LEU A 204 15.70 2.14 12.91
C LEU A 204 16.51 1.27 13.89
N ALA A 205 15.84 0.60 14.84
CA ALA A 205 16.52 -0.26 15.80
C ALA A 205 16.93 -1.60 15.15
N GLN A 206 17.95 -2.26 15.71
CA GLN A 206 18.39 -3.58 15.24
C GLN A 206 17.25 -4.62 15.25
N ARG A 207 16.38 -4.55 16.26
CA ARG A 207 15.16 -5.37 16.38
C ARG A 207 14.22 -5.21 15.18
N SER A 208 14.13 -4.00 14.63
CA SER A 208 13.29 -3.67 13.48
C SER A 208 13.79 -4.33 12.20
N ILE A 209 15.12 -4.49 12.07
CA ILE A 209 15.73 -5.21 10.94
C ILE A 209 15.39 -6.70 10.99
N GLU A 210 15.42 -7.33 12.17
CA GLU A 210 15.00 -8.72 12.34
C GLU A 210 13.55 -8.92 11.91
N ILE A 211 12.64 -8.08 12.42
CA ILE A 211 11.22 -8.13 12.08
C ILE A 211 11.01 -8.04 10.56
N ARG A 212 11.64 -7.04 9.93
CA ARG A 212 11.61 -6.84 8.48
C ARG A 212 12.04 -8.09 7.72
N ASN A 213 13.22 -8.63 8.06
CA ASN A 213 13.79 -9.77 7.34
C ASN A 213 12.89 -11.01 7.43
N LYS A 214 12.28 -11.27 8.59
CA LYS A 214 11.35 -12.39 8.77
C LYS A 214 10.05 -12.21 8.00
N ILE A 215 9.51 -10.99 7.96
CA ILE A 215 8.31 -10.69 7.14
C ILE A 215 8.63 -10.89 5.66
N GLU A 216 9.77 -10.37 5.19
CA GLU A 216 10.17 -10.50 3.79
C GLU A 216 10.43 -11.97 3.39
N GLU A 217 11.01 -12.75 4.29
CA GLU A 217 11.19 -14.21 4.13
C GLU A 217 9.84 -14.94 4.06
N PHE A 218 8.90 -14.59 4.93
CA PHE A 218 7.59 -15.24 5.01
C PHE A 218 6.69 -14.97 3.80
N PHE A 219 6.76 -13.77 3.23
CA PHE A 219 6.04 -13.39 2.00
C PHE A 219 6.87 -13.59 0.73
N LYS A 220 8.01 -14.27 0.81
CA LYS A 220 8.86 -14.46 -0.35
C LYS A 220 8.22 -15.41 -1.36
N LYS A 221 8.15 -14.98 -2.64
CA LYS A 221 7.77 -15.86 -3.74
C LYS A 221 8.96 -16.77 -4.08
N ILE A 222 8.75 -18.09 -4.01
CA ILE A 222 9.74 -19.12 -4.41
C ILE A 222 9.80 -19.22 -5.92
#